data_AF-A0AAV8ZKV9-F1
#
_entry.id   AF-A0AAV8ZKV9-F1
#
_cell.length_a   1.000
_cell.length_b   1.000
_cell.length_c   1.000
_cell.angle_alpha   90.00
_cell.angle_beta   90.00
_cell.angle_gamma   90.00
#
_symmetry.space_group_name_H-M   'P 1'
#
loop_
_entity.id
_entity.type
_entity.pdbx_description
1 polymer ?
#
loop_
_entity_poly.entity_id
_entity_poly.type
_entity_poly.pdbx_seq_one_letter_code
_entity_poly.pdbx_strand_id
1 'polypeptide(L)'
;MLREDWVPIKLDVSIEMPDVLDISSLRGGGPQPEEELLPEPVIQPPAPVMDEAVLSQLADMGFPPEACKRAVFHTGNSGLEAATAWIMEHITDSDFTDPFIPPGTESSQFVPNPESLTTIISMGFTSDQATKALRATDNNVERAMDWIFSHQDELDDVGSPPTSAFSDGEGIMM
;
A
#
# COMPACT_ATOMS: atom_id res chain seq x y z
N MET A 1 13.08 -17.44 24.11
CA MET A 1 14.31 -16.68 24.44
C MET A 1 15.24 -16.80 23.25
N LEU A 2 15.46 -15.70 22.50
CA LEU A 2 16.45 -15.67 21.42
C LEU A 2 17.85 -15.66 22.03
N ARG A 3 18.79 -16.35 21.38
CA ARG A 3 20.21 -16.28 21.70
C ARG A 3 20.78 -14.96 21.12
N GLU A 4 21.80 -14.37 21.76
CA GLU A 4 22.35 -13.03 21.40
C GLU A 4 22.92 -12.94 19.95
N ASP A 5 23.08 -14.08 19.32
CA ASP A 5 23.64 -14.32 17.98
C ASP A 5 22.59 -14.49 16.87
N TRP A 6 21.29 -14.26 17.15
CA TRP A 6 20.17 -14.40 16.18
C TRP A 6 20.10 -15.77 15.47
N VAL A 7 20.76 -16.79 16.03
CA VAL A 7 20.76 -18.15 15.49
C VAL A 7 19.43 -18.81 15.81
N PRO A 8 18.69 -19.34 14.80
CA PRO A 8 17.46 -20.05 15.05
C PRO A 8 17.75 -21.31 15.89
N ILE A 9 17.01 -21.45 16.99
CA ILE A 9 17.12 -22.61 17.87
C ILE A 9 15.83 -23.42 17.78
N LYS A 10 15.98 -24.74 17.64
CA LYS A 10 14.85 -25.65 17.79
C LYS A 10 14.40 -25.63 19.25
N LEU A 11 13.13 -25.30 19.48
CA LEU A 11 12.51 -25.46 20.79
C LEU A 11 12.26 -26.95 21.03
N ASP A 12 13.04 -27.54 21.94
CA ASP A 12 12.85 -28.92 22.40
C ASP A 12 11.82 -28.94 23.52
N VAL A 13 10.54 -28.85 23.14
CA VAL A 13 9.39 -28.82 24.05
C VAL A 13 8.40 -29.89 23.65
N SER A 14 7.82 -30.57 24.63
CA SER A 14 6.71 -31.50 24.42
C SER A 14 5.41 -30.74 24.67
N ILE A 15 4.60 -30.59 23.62
CA ILE A 15 3.25 -30.02 23.71
C ILE A 15 2.28 -31.19 23.64
N GLU A 16 1.50 -31.40 24.68
CA GLU A 16 0.42 -32.40 24.66
C GLU A 16 -0.70 -31.91 23.75
N MET A 17 -0.82 -32.54 22.58
CA MET A 17 -1.89 -32.27 21.63
C MET A 17 -3.12 -33.11 22.01
N PRO A 18 -4.30 -32.50 22.17
CA PRO A 18 -5.51 -33.26 22.46
C PRO A 18 -5.96 -34.08 21.24
N ASP A 19 -6.55 -35.26 21.47
CA ASP A 19 -7.12 -36.11 20.41
C ASP A 19 -8.33 -35.47 19.72
N VAL A 20 -9.04 -34.59 20.44
CA VAL A 20 -10.18 -33.82 19.95
C VAL A 20 -9.90 -32.34 20.16
N LEU A 21 -9.90 -31.57 19.07
CA LEU A 21 -9.62 -30.14 19.07
C LEU A 21 -10.86 -29.37 18.61
N ASP A 22 -11.54 -28.69 19.55
CA ASP A 22 -12.60 -27.74 19.23
C ASP A 22 -12.04 -26.31 19.13
N ILE A 23 -12.02 -25.78 17.91
CA ILE A 23 -11.53 -24.43 17.59
C ILE A 23 -12.67 -23.43 17.32
N SER A 24 -13.92 -23.81 17.61
CA SER A 24 -15.09 -22.95 17.34
C SER A 24 -15.02 -21.59 18.03
N SER A 25 -14.41 -21.54 19.22
CA SER A 25 -14.16 -20.32 19.99
C SER A 25 -13.16 -19.35 19.35
N LEU A 26 -12.35 -19.81 18.40
CA LEU A 26 -11.38 -18.97 17.68
C LEU A 26 -11.97 -18.30 16.43
N ARG A 27 -13.26 -18.49 16.16
CA ARG A 27 -13.94 -17.84 15.03
C ARG A 27 -14.03 -16.33 15.26
N GLY A 28 -13.47 -15.54 14.34
CA GLY A 28 -13.62 -14.09 14.35
C GLY A 28 -15.09 -13.69 14.16
N GLY A 29 -15.58 -12.76 15.00
CA GLY A 29 -16.95 -12.25 14.97
C GLY A 29 -17.16 -11.03 14.06
N GLY A 30 -16.10 -10.52 13.44
CA GLY A 30 -16.13 -9.24 12.72
C GLY A 30 -16.32 -8.03 13.67
N PRO A 31 -16.42 -6.82 13.11
CA PRO A 31 -16.69 -5.61 13.89
C PRO A 31 -18.06 -5.69 14.58
N GLN A 32 -18.11 -5.34 15.87
CA GLN A 32 -19.33 -5.39 16.67
C GLN A 32 -20.13 -4.08 16.60
N PRO A 33 -21.46 -4.09 16.85
CA PRO A 33 -22.29 -2.88 16.79
C PRO A 33 -21.86 -1.75 17.74
N GLU A 34 -21.24 -2.10 18.87
CA GLU A 34 -20.72 -1.16 19.85
C GLU A 34 -19.28 -0.70 19.58
N GLU A 35 -18.62 -1.19 18.53
CA GLU A 35 -17.25 -0.83 18.14
C GLU A 35 -17.26 0.32 17.13
N GLU A 36 -16.48 1.38 17.40
CA GLU A 36 -16.21 2.45 16.44
C GLU A 36 -15.00 2.06 15.60
N LEU A 37 -15.18 1.97 14.27
CA LEU A 37 -14.08 1.70 13.34
C LEU A 37 -13.08 2.84 13.34
N LEU A 38 -11.79 2.49 13.23
CA LEU A 38 -10.76 3.50 13.01
C LEU A 38 -11.02 4.22 11.68
N PRO A 39 -10.85 5.56 11.63
CA PRO A 39 -11.00 6.29 10.39
C PRO A 39 -9.96 5.78 9.39
N GLU A 40 -10.43 5.45 8.18
CA GLU A 40 -9.53 5.10 7.09
C GLU A 40 -8.64 6.31 6.78
N PRO A 41 -7.31 6.15 6.71
CA PRO A 41 -6.46 7.21 6.21
C PRO A 41 -6.90 7.52 4.78
N VAL A 42 -7.28 8.76 4.50
CA VAL A 42 -7.57 9.23 3.13
C VAL A 42 -6.29 9.09 2.30
N ILE A 43 -6.20 7.99 1.54
CA ILE A 43 -4.98 7.57 0.80
C ILE A 43 -4.63 8.55 -0.32
N GLN A 44 -5.54 9.45 -0.72
CA GLN A 44 -5.26 10.45 -1.74
C GLN A 44 -5.60 11.84 -1.20
N PRO A 45 -4.67 12.51 -0.49
CA PRO A 45 -4.76 13.96 -0.35
C PRO A 45 -4.81 14.56 -1.77
N PRO A 46 -5.69 15.55 -2.03
CA PRO A 46 -5.74 16.23 -3.31
C PRO A 46 -4.34 16.74 -3.67
N ALA A 47 -3.94 16.58 -4.93
CA ALA A 47 -2.64 17.03 -5.40
C ALA A 47 -2.40 18.46 -4.90
N PRO A 48 -1.38 18.67 -4.04
CA PRO A 48 -1.14 19.98 -3.45
C PRO A 48 -0.88 20.97 -4.59
N VAL A 49 -1.70 22.01 -4.69
CA VAL A 49 -1.43 23.13 -5.61
C VAL A 49 -0.24 23.86 -5.02
N MET A 50 0.95 23.63 -5.54
CA MET A 50 2.17 24.26 -5.02
C MET A 50 2.35 25.62 -5.67
N ASP A 51 2.50 26.67 -4.87
CA ASP A 51 2.76 28.01 -5.40
C ASP A 51 4.16 28.09 -6.07
N GLU A 52 4.18 28.08 -7.41
CA GLU A 52 5.41 28.22 -8.20
C GLU A 52 6.18 29.51 -7.86
N ALA A 53 5.48 30.58 -7.46
CA ALA A 53 6.09 31.83 -7.02
C ALA A 53 6.93 31.69 -5.74
N VAL A 54 6.52 30.82 -4.81
CA VAL A 54 7.28 30.54 -3.57
C VAL A 54 8.42 29.58 -3.87
N LEU A 55 8.18 28.56 -4.70
CA LEU A 55 9.22 27.60 -5.12
C LEU A 55 10.38 28.26 -5.86
N SER A 56 10.07 29.17 -6.79
CA SER A 56 11.07 29.96 -7.52
C SER A 56 11.92 30.83 -6.59
N GLN A 57 11.28 31.54 -5.65
CA GLN A 57 11.99 32.36 -4.67
C GLN A 57 12.89 31.53 -3.75
N LEU A 58 12.43 30.36 -3.29
CA LEU A 58 13.26 29.45 -2.48
C LEU A 58 14.43 28.85 -3.28
N ALA A 59 14.21 28.54 -4.56
CA ALA A 59 15.26 28.09 -5.45
C ALA A 59 16.31 29.19 -5.72
N ASP A 60 15.87 30.44 -5.87
CA ASP A 60 16.75 31.62 -6.00
C ASP A 60 17.58 31.86 -4.73
N MET A 61 17.05 31.51 -3.54
CA MET A 61 17.80 31.52 -2.27
C MET A 61 18.86 30.40 -2.18
N GLY A 62 18.86 29.44 -3.11
CA GLY A 62 19.82 28.35 -3.19
C GLY A 62 19.39 27.07 -2.47
N PHE A 63 18.12 26.95 -2.07
CA PHE A 63 17.62 25.70 -1.49
C PHE A 63 17.35 24.65 -2.57
N PRO A 64 17.58 23.35 -2.29
CA PRO A 64 17.27 22.28 -3.23
C PRO A 64 15.77 22.29 -3.60
N PRO A 65 15.42 22.10 -4.88
CA PRO A 65 14.03 22.17 -5.33
C PRO A 65 13.12 21.15 -4.64
N GLU A 66 13.66 19.98 -4.27
CA GLU A 66 12.93 18.92 -3.55
C GLU A 66 12.60 19.32 -2.11
N ALA A 67 13.51 20.00 -1.42
CA ALA A 67 13.27 20.57 -0.10
C ALA A 67 12.23 21.71 -0.16
N CYS A 68 12.30 22.56 -1.19
CA CYS A 68 11.31 23.61 -1.42
C CYS A 68 9.91 23.00 -1.59
N LYS A 69 9.82 21.89 -2.34
CA LYS A 69 8.54 21.20 -2.53
C LYS A 69 7.98 20.65 -1.23
N ARG A 70 8.82 19.97 -0.45
CA ARG A 70 8.45 19.39 0.84
C ARG A 70 8.01 20.46 1.84
N ALA A 71 8.70 21.60 1.88
CA ALA A 71 8.36 22.72 2.75
C ALA A 71 7.01 23.35 2.39
N VAL A 72 6.76 23.62 1.10
CA VAL A 72 5.48 24.16 0.64
C VAL A 72 4.33 23.18 0.91
N PHE A 73 4.59 21.88 0.78
CA PHE A 73 3.63 20.83 1.12
C PHE A 73 3.27 20.80 2.60
N HIS A 74 4.27 20.74 3.50
CA HIS A 74 4.03 20.68 4.94
C HIS A 74 3.48 21.98 5.53
N THR A 75 3.79 23.13 4.91
CA THR A 75 3.26 24.43 5.33
C THR A 75 1.91 24.78 4.69
N GLY A 76 1.40 23.96 3.77
CA GLY A 76 0.10 24.16 3.13
C GLY A 76 -0.03 25.48 2.34
N ASN A 77 1.02 25.90 1.64
CA ASN A 77 1.10 27.20 0.94
C ASN A 77 0.92 28.43 1.84
N SER A 78 1.42 28.40 3.08
CA SER A 78 1.35 29.55 3.99
C SER A 78 2.34 30.70 3.66
N GLY A 79 2.86 30.77 2.42
CA GLY A 79 3.79 31.79 1.95
C GLY A 79 5.28 31.45 2.12
N LEU A 80 6.15 32.37 1.68
CA LEU A 80 7.61 32.20 1.65
C LEU A 80 8.22 32.11 3.06
N GLU A 81 7.81 32.97 3.99
CA GLU A 81 8.37 32.94 5.35
C GLU A 81 8.08 31.62 6.07
N ALA A 82 6.89 31.05 5.91
CA ALA A 82 6.53 29.78 6.52
C ALA A 82 7.37 28.62 5.94
N ALA A 83 7.53 28.58 4.61
CA ALA A 83 8.33 27.56 3.94
C ALA A 83 9.83 27.65 4.30
N THR A 84 10.39 28.86 4.39
CA THR A 84 11.79 29.04 4.83
C THR A 84 12.02 28.62 6.28
N ALA A 85 11.09 28.94 7.19
CA ALA A 85 11.17 28.51 8.58
C ALA A 85 11.14 26.98 8.71
N TRP A 86 10.26 26.32 7.95
CA TRP A 86 10.18 24.87 7.90
C TRP A 86 11.47 24.24 7.37
N ILE A 87 12.04 24.80 6.29
CA ILE A 87 13.33 24.37 5.73
C ILE A 87 14.42 24.48 6.79
N MET A 88 14.53 25.59 7.51
CA MET A 88 15.57 25.79 8.51
C MET A 88 15.46 24.82 9.69
N GLU A 89 14.26 24.41 10.05
CA GLU A 89 14.02 23.42 11.11
C GLU A 89 14.36 21.99 10.67
N HIS A 90 14.22 21.69 9.37
CA HIS A 90 14.40 20.34 8.79
C HIS A 90 15.65 20.21 7.90
N ILE A 91 16.51 21.24 7.82
CA ILE A 91 17.71 21.25 6.97
C ILE A 91 18.76 20.22 7.40
N THR A 92 18.69 19.77 8.66
CA THR A 92 19.59 18.76 9.22
C THR A 92 19.10 17.32 9.01
N ASP A 93 17.90 17.14 8.46
CA ASP A 93 17.34 15.82 8.23
C ASP A 93 18.05 15.14 7.05
N SER A 94 18.33 13.85 7.20
CA SER A 94 18.98 13.03 6.17
C SER A 94 18.19 13.02 4.85
N ASP A 95 16.87 13.08 4.96
CA ASP A 95 15.90 13.06 3.85
C ASP A 95 15.66 14.45 3.23
N PHE A 96 16.44 15.48 3.61
CA PHE A 96 16.24 16.85 3.13
C PHE A 96 16.44 17.00 1.62
N THR A 97 17.35 16.21 1.05
CA THR A 97 17.66 16.23 -0.39
C THR A 97 16.98 15.11 -1.17
N ASP A 98 16.22 14.25 -0.51
CA ASP A 98 15.60 13.12 -1.17
C ASP A 98 14.47 13.59 -2.09
N PRO A 99 14.30 12.93 -3.26
CA PRO A 99 13.27 13.30 -4.22
C PRO A 99 11.88 13.20 -3.57
N PHE A 100 11.19 14.34 -3.49
CA PHE A 100 9.86 14.41 -2.89
C PHE A 100 8.81 14.29 -4.00
N ILE A 101 8.23 13.10 -4.13
CA ILE A 101 7.11 12.84 -5.03
C ILE A 101 5.83 13.10 -4.23
N PRO A 102 5.08 14.18 -4.51
CA PRO A 102 3.83 14.42 -3.81
C PRO A 102 2.84 13.29 -4.10
N PRO A 103 2.09 12.85 -3.08
CA PRO A 103 1.08 11.80 -3.23
C PRO A 103 0.10 12.19 -4.35
N GLY A 104 -0.03 11.32 -5.37
CA GLY A 104 -0.89 11.54 -6.54
C GLY A 104 -0.19 11.89 -7.86
N THR A 105 1.14 12.08 -7.88
CA THR A 105 1.92 12.34 -9.12
C THR A 105 2.65 11.13 -9.68
N GLU A 106 2.21 9.92 -9.33
CA GLU A 106 2.79 8.66 -9.80
C GLU A 106 2.37 8.34 -11.24
N SER A 107 2.68 9.24 -12.16
CA SER A 107 2.59 8.97 -13.60
C SER A 107 3.84 8.24 -14.06
N SER A 108 4.05 7.01 -13.56
CA SER A 108 4.92 6.06 -14.25
C SER A 108 4.29 5.79 -15.61
N GLN A 109 4.91 6.28 -16.68
CA GLN A 109 4.57 5.91 -18.06
C GLN A 109 4.90 4.43 -18.25
N PHE A 110 4.00 3.58 -17.76
CA PHE A 110 4.17 2.15 -17.78
C PHE A 110 3.77 1.61 -19.16
N VAL A 111 4.76 1.11 -19.90
CA VAL A 111 4.53 0.34 -21.13
C VAL A 111 4.67 -1.14 -20.77
N PRO A 112 3.59 -1.93 -20.88
CA PRO A 112 3.65 -3.37 -20.65
C PRO A 112 4.48 -4.06 -21.73
N ASN A 113 5.42 -4.91 -21.34
CA ASN A 113 6.15 -5.76 -22.28
C ASN A 113 5.20 -6.82 -22.87
N PRO A 114 5.03 -6.90 -24.20
CA PRO A 114 4.13 -7.85 -24.84
C PRO A 114 4.52 -9.32 -24.60
N GLU A 115 5.81 -9.63 -24.40
CA GLU A 115 6.25 -10.99 -24.09
C GLU A 115 5.80 -11.40 -22.68
N SER A 116 6.04 -10.54 -21.68
CA SER A 116 5.60 -10.74 -20.30
C SER A 116 4.09 -10.88 -20.18
N LEU A 117 3.33 -10.06 -20.91
CA LEU A 117 1.87 -10.17 -21.00
C LEU A 117 1.44 -11.52 -21.55
N THR A 118 2.05 -11.95 -22.66
CA THR A 118 1.71 -13.23 -23.31
C THR A 118 2.01 -14.41 -22.39
N THR A 119 3.12 -14.37 -21.65
CA THR A 119 3.47 -15.39 -20.66
C THR A 119 2.43 -15.48 -19.54
N ILE A 120 2.01 -14.35 -18.96
CA ILE A 120 1.04 -14.33 -17.87
C ILE A 120 -0.35 -14.76 -18.37
N ILE A 121 -0.76 -14.33 -19.56
CA ILE A 121 -2.02 -14.77 -20.19
C ILE A 121 -2.00 -16.28 -20.47
N SER A 122 -0.87 -16.81 -20.92
CA SER A 122 -0.70 -18.25 -21.18
C SER A 122 -0.78 -19.10 -19.90
N MET A 123 -0.56 -18.51 -18.73
CA MET A 123 -0.75 -19.18 -17.43
C MET A 123 -2.21 -19.20 -16.97
N GLY A 124 -3.12 -18.52 -17.68
CA GLY A 124 -4.56 -18.53 -17.39
C GLY A 124 -5.10 -17.23 -16.81
N PHE A 125 -4.29 -16.18 -16.72
CA PHE A 125 -4.73 -14.86 -16.24
C PHE A 125 -5.28 -14.00 -17.39
N THR A 126 -6.14 -13.04 -17.05
CA THR A 126 -6.69 -12.11 -18.04
C THR A 126 -5.67 -11.03 -18.44
N SER A 127 -5.85 -10.44 -19.62
CA SER A 127 -4.99 -9.34 -20.09
C SER A 127 -5.01 -8.12 -19.15
N ASP A 128 -6.16 -7.86 -18.51
CA ASP A 128 -6.32 -6.75 -17.55
C ASP A 128 -5.53 -7.01 -16.26
N GLN A 129 -5.64 -8.23 -15.70
CA GLN A 129 -4.85 -8.68 -14.55
C GLN A 129 -3.35 -8.64 -14.85
N ALA A 130 -2.94 -9.15 -16.01
CA ALA A 130 -1.55 -9.14 -16.43
C ALA A 130 -1.00 -7.72 -16.58
N THR A 131 -1.79 -6.79 -17.12
CA THR A 131 -1.38 -5.39 -17.30
C THR A 131 -1.25 -4.66 -15.97
N LYS A 132 -2.20 -4.86 -15.04
CA LYS A 132 -2.16 -4.28 -13.69
C LYS A 132 -0.98 -4.83 -12.89
N ALA A 133 -0.76 -6.14 -12.95
CA ALA A 133 0.34 -6.78 -12.26
C ALA A 133 1.69 -6.33 -12.79
N LEU A 134 1.88 -6.31 -14.11
CA LEU A 134 3.13 -5.84 -14.69
C LEU A 134 3.39 -4.36 -14.38
N ARG A 135 2.33 -3.55 -14.23
CA ARG A 135 2.44 -2.15 -13.79
C ARG A 135 2.92 -2.05 -12.34
N ALA A 136 2.41 -2.90 -11.46
CA ALA A 136 2.80 -2.94 -10.05
C ALA A 136 4.20 -3.55 -9.82
N THR A 137 4.76 -4.24 -10.83
CA THR A 137 6.00 -5.01 -10.69
C THR A 137 7.08 -4.64 -11.69
N ASP A 138 6.94 -3.46 -12.33
CA ASP A 138 7.92 -2.91 -13.27
C ASP A 138 8.32 -3.91 -14.38
N ASN A 139 7.33 -4.56 -15.01
CA ASN A 139 7.50 -5.58 -16.04
C ASN A 139 8.17 -6.91 -15.61
N ASN A 140 8.33 -7.17 -14.31
CA ASN A 140 8.84 -8.45 -13.83
C ASN A 140 7.74 -9.52 -13.81
N VAL A 141 7.94 -10.60 -14.58
CA VAL A 141 6.97 -11.69 -14.76
C VAL A 141 6.73 -12.48 -13.47
N GLU A 142 7.79 -12.87 -12.75
CA GLU A 142 7.68 -13.67 -11.53
C GLU A 142 6.98 -12.89 -10.42
N ARG A 143 7.36 -11.62 -10.25
CA ARG A 143 6.74 -10.73 -9.28
C ARG A 143 5.31 -10.38 -9.68
N ALA A 144 5.02 -10.23 -10.98
CA ALA A 144 3.65 -9.99 -11.46
C ALA A 144 2.72 -11.16 -11.12
N MET A 145 3.21 -12.40 -11.22
CA MET A 145 2.42 -13.57 -10.83
C MET A 145 2.12 -13.57 -9.34
N ASP A 146 3.14 -13.35 -8.50
CA ASP A 146 2.98 -13.22 -7.04
C ASP A 146 2.02 -12.08 -6.67
N TRP A 147 2.09 -10.97 -7.38
CA TRP A 147 1.19 -9.83 -7.20
C TRP A 147 -0.26 -10.20 -7.56
N ILE A 148 -0.49 -10.91 -8.66
CA ILE A 148 -1.83 -11.39 -9.02
C ILE A 148 -2.37 -12.31 -7.93
N PHE A 149 -1.58 -13.27 -7.46
CA PHE A 149 -2.01 -14.22 -6.43
C PHE A 149 -2.31 -13.56 -5.08
N SER A 150 -1.56 -12.52 -4.71
CA SER A 150 -1.79 -11.76 -3.47
C SER A 150 -2.96 -10.78 -3.55
N HIS A 151 -3.42 -10.43 -4.75
CA HIS A 151 -4.48 -9.43 -4.99
C HIS A 151 -5.64 -9.99 -5.83
N GLN A 152 -5.88 -11.32 -5.84
CA GLN A 152 -6.96 -11.91 -6.66
C GLN A 152 -8.33 -11.34 -6.28
N ASP A 153 -8.60 -11.17 -4.98
CA ASP A 153 -9.88 -10.66 -4.49
C ASP A 153 -10.20 -9.25 -5.00
N GLU A 154 -9.19 -8.38 -5.17
CA GLU A 154 -9.35 -7.03 -5.74
C GLU A 154 -9.50 -7.06 -7.27
N LEU A 155 -8.93 -8.07 -7.91
CA LEU A 155 -8.94 -8.24 -9.37
C LEU A 155 -10.23 -8.91 -9.86
N ASP A 156 -10.95 -9.65 -9.01
CA ASP A 156 -12.24 -10.29 -9.33
C ASP A 156 -13.44 -9.34 -9.14
N ASP A 157 -13.29 -8.26 -8.35
CA ASP A 157 -14.34 -7.26 -8.10
C ASP A 157 -14.69 -6.41 -9.34
N VAL A 158 -13.82 -6.38 -10.36
CA VAL A 158 -14.10 -5.70 -11.64
C VAL A 158 -15.02 -6.49 -12.58
N GLY A 159 -15.56 -7.66 -12.17
CA GLY A 159 -16.30 -8.53 -13.11
C GLY A 159 -17.38 -9.46 -12.57
N SER A 160 -17.72 -9.49 -11.28
CA SER A 160 -18.79 -10.38 -10.77
C SER A 160 -19.97 -9.61 -10.15
N PRO A 161 -21.23 -9.94 -10.52
CA PRO A 161 -22.38 -9.50 -9.73
C PRO A 161 -22.30 -10.10 -8.32
N PRO A 162 -22.90 -9.44 -7.31
CA PRO A 162 -22.73 -9.78 -5.90
C PRO A 162 -23.02 -11.27 -5.67
N THR A 163 -22.05 -11.94 -5.05
CA THR A 163 -22.16 -13.33 -4.60
C THR A 163 -23.44 -13.49 -3.79
N SER A 164 -24.30 -14.40 -4.27
CA SER A 164 -25.58 -14.68 -3.64
C SER A 164 -25.37 -15.05 -2.18
N ALA A 165 -26.16 -14.41 -1.32
CA ALA A 165 -26.19 -14.58 0.11
C ALA A 165 -26.13 -16.06 0.50
N PHE A 166 -25.27 -16.36 1.47
CA PHE A 166 -25.29 -17.62 2.22
C PHE A 166 -26.73 -17.89 2.69
N SER A 167 -27.32 -18.96 2.16
CA SER A 167 -28.60 -19.49 2.63
C SER A 167 -28.31 -20.29 3.89
N ASP A 168 -28.51 -19.68 5.07
CA ASP A 168 -28.62 -20.41 6.31
C ASP A 168 -29.79 -21.41 6.19
N GLY A 169 -29.45 -22.69 6.08
CA GLY A 169 -30.40 -23.79 6.03
C GLY A 169 -30.94 -24.07 7.43
N GLU A 170 -31.85 -23.21 7.91
CA GLU A 170 -32.62 -23.46 9.11
C GLU A 170 -33.75 -24.48 8.80
N GLY A 171 -33.70 -25.63 9.47
CA GLY A 171 -34.88 -26.45 9.77
C GLY A 171 -35.23 -27.59 8.82
N ILE A 172 -34.88 -28.82 9.20
CA ILE A 172 -35.82 -29.96 9.10
C ILE A 172 -35.82 -30.69 10.44
N MET A 173 -36.87 -30.41 11.21
CA MET A 173 -37.38 -31.24 12.29
C MET A 173 -38.15 -32.41 11.64
N MET A 174 -37.70 -33.65 11.88
CA MET A 174 -38.55 -34.85 11.94
C MET A 174 -37.95 -35.84 12.93
#